data_AF-A0A7S3TG48-F1
#
_entry.id   AF-A0A7S3TG48-F1
#
_cell.length_a   1.000
_cell.length_b   1.000
_cell.length_c   1.000
_cell.angle_alpha   90.00
_cell.angle_beta   90.00
_cell.angle_gamma   90.00
#
_symmetry.space_group_name_H-M   'P 1'
#
loop_
_entity.id
_entity.type
_entity.pdbx_description
1 polymer ?
#
loop_
_entity_poly.entity_id
_entity_poly.type
_entity_poly.pdbx_seq_one_letter_code
_entity_poly.pdbx_strand_id
1 'polypeptide(L)'
;ETQAKSPATRLHSTMLASLHSKLASLLAILSAVTATPQCPPAGWETCSSAWPPPADGYCCSATGWLGSTAAHCSNINSLDECCSLNDEGRLTCVTECEEPPAVCTGDAAIDAVLLESKIGCKIGLIDSNEIYKWSGFCDALRSFNDLESDRRLFLGEGDMSTALGLSNIAGLLAQAMWESGGEAPFTACDENDYPPSSPTASCTQRSDGELYHSLNDQPWACYVDPQMTMTAETWASWAPGPLKCEPGTGSEKCCWWGRGAIQTTGVCNFGKLNYFAGKKAAQRG
;
A
#
# COMPACT_ATOMS: atom_id res chain seq x y z
N GLU A 1 -51.59 6.19 -48.85
CA GLU A 1 -50.99 6.72 -47.60
C GLU A 1 -50.38 5.56 -46.82
N THR A 2 -49.17 5.10 -47.16
CA THR A 2 -47.88 5.46 -46.54
C THR A 2 -47.91 5.67 -45.02
N GLN A 3 -47.33 4.71 -44.28
CA GLN A 3 -46.24 5.04 -43.36
C GLN A 3 -45.32 3.85 -43.15
N ALA A 4 -44.26 3.78 -43.96
CA ALA A 4 -43.09 2.99 -43.66
C ALA A 4 -42.37 3.64 -42.46
N LYS A 5 -42.27 2.91 -41.34
CA LYS A 5 -41.47 3.35 -40.18
C LYS A 5 -40.00 3.45 -40.59
N SER A 6 -39.44 4.66 -40.47
CA SER A 6 -38.05 4.99 -40.81
C SER A 6 -37.03 4.13 -40.01
N PRO A 7 -35.91 3.70 -40.64
CA PRO A 7 -34.87 2.89 -40.01
C PRO A 7 -34.19 3.57 -38.80
N ALA A 8 -34.29 4.89 -38.67
CA ALA A 8 -33.77 5.65 -37.53
C ALA A 8 -34.48 5.34 -36.20
N THR A 9 -35.75 4.90 -36.25
CA THR A 9 -36.56 4.58 -35.06
C THR A 9 -36.18 3.23 -34.45
N ARG A 10 -35.70 2.28 -35.27
CA ARG A 10 -35.22 0.96 -34.80
C ARG A 10 -33.85 1.06 -34.14
N LEU A 11 -32.94 1.89 -34.68
CA LEU A 11 -31.60 2.08 -34.09
C LEU A 11 -31.63 2.77 -32.72
N HIS A 12 -32.51 3.77 -32.53
CA HIS A 12 -32.68 4.40 -31.21
C HIS A 12 -33.21 3.41 -30.17
N SER A 13 -34.18 2.56 -30.55
CA SER A 13 -34.76 1.59 -29.62
C SER A 13 -33.76 0.50 -29.20
N THR A 14 -32.86 0.08 -30.09
CA THR A 14 -31.80 -0.90 -29.75
C THR A 14 -30.64 -0.29 -28.99
N MET A 15 -30.27 0.97 -29.24
CA MET A 15 -29.27 1.68 -28.43
C MET A 15 -29.79 2.00 -27.03
N LEU A 16 -31.04 2.43 -26.87
CA LEU A 16 -31.66 2.61 -25.55
C LEU A 16 -31.77 1.27 -24.80
N ALA A 17 -32.14 0.17 -25.45
CA ALA A 17 -32.17 -1.15 -24.81
C ALA A 17 -30.76 -1.64 -24.38
N SER A 18 -29.73 -1.36 -25.18
CA SER A 18 -28.33 -1.68 -24.83
C SER A 18 -27.82 -0.81 -23.67
N LEU A 19 -28.21 0.47 -23.64
CA LEU A 19 -27.85 1.38 -22.55
C LEU A 19 -28.54 0.99 -21.23
N HIS A 20 -29.82 0.58 -21.28
CA HIS A 20 -30.54 0.07 -20.11
C HIS A 20 -29.98 -1.27 -19.62
N SER A 21 -29.58 -2.18 -20.52
CA SER A 21 -28.95 -3.44 -20.14
C SER A 21 -27.56 -3.26 -19.54
N LYS A 22 -26.79 -2.25 -20.01
CA LYS A 22 -25.48 -1.91 -19.45
C LYS A 22 -25.58 -1.13 -18.14
N LEU A 23 -26.59 -0.26 -17.97
CA LEU A 23 -26.89 0.40 -16.70
C LEU A 23 -27.37 -0.61 -15.64
N ALA A 24 -28.19 -1.60 -16.03
CA ALA A 24 -28.63 -2.67 -15.14
C ALA A 24 -27.46 -3.58 -14.70
N SER A 25 -26.48 -3.86 -15.58
CA SER A 25 -25.25 -4.53 -15.17
C SER A 25 -24.36 -3.67 -14.27
N LEU A 26 -24.29 -2.36 -14.49
CA LEU A 26 -23.53 -1.44 -13.62
C LEU A 26 -24.19 -1.28 -12.24
N LEU A 27 -25.53 -1.28 -12.17
CA LEU A 27 -26.28 -1.28 -10.92
C LEU A 27 -26.23 -2.64 -10.21
N ALA A 28 -26.16 -3.75 -10.95
CA ALA A 28 -25.97 -5.08 -10.37
C ALA A 28 -24.57 -5.28 -9.79
N ILE A 29 -23.55 -4.62 -10.37
CA ILE A 29 -22.19 -4.56 -9.80
C ILE A 29 -22.17 -3.67 -8.53
N LEU A 30 -23.03 -2.64 -8.45
CA LEU A 30 -23.24 -1.87 -7.21
C LEU A 30 -24.16 -2.56 -6.17
N SER A 31 -24.95 -3.57 -6.57
CA SER A 31 -25.88 -4.27 -5.66
C SER A 31 -25.30 -5.52 -5.01
N ALA A 32 -24.00 -5.79 -5.22
CA ALA A 32 -23.29 -6.86 -4.51
C ALA A 32 -22.78 -6.42 -3.12
N VAL A 33 -23.15 -5.23 -2.65
CA VAL A 33 -22.78 -4.70 -1.32
C VAL A 33 -24.02 -4.39 -0.50
N THR A 34 -24.94 -5.35 -0.39
CA THR A 34 -25.97 -5.36 0.67
C THR A 34 -26.29 -6.80 1.06
N ALA A 35 -25.31 -7.54 1.57
CA ALA A 35 -25.61 -8.69 2.41
C ALA A 35 -25.59 -8.21 3.86
N THR A 36 -26.76 -7.99 4.45
CA THR A 36 -26.90 -7.86 5.90
C THR A 36 -26.39 -9.15 6.56
N PRO A 37 -25.55 -9.09 7.61
CA PRO A 37 -25.01 -10.30 8.26
C PRO A 37 -26.15 -11.13 8.89
N GLN A 38 -26.11 -12.46 8.72
CA GLN A 38 -27.10 -13.40 9.23
C GLN A 38 -26.44 -14.30 10.28
N CYS A 39 -26.81 -14.15 11.56
CA CYS A 39 -26.21 -14.85 12.71
C CYS A 39 -26.47 -16.37 12.76
N PRO A 40 -25.63 -17.16 13.48
CA PRO A 40 -25.73 -18.63 13.56
C PRO A 40 -26.81 -19.16 14.54
N PRO A 41 -27.32 -20.41 14.35
CA PRO A 41 -28.25 -21.08 15.26
C PRO A 41 -27.54 -21.73 16.47
N ALA A 42 -28.30 -21.95 17.56
CA ALA A 42 -27.78 -22.45 18.84
C ALA A 42 -27.11 -23.85 18.75
N GLY A 43 -25.91 -24.00 19.34
CA GLY A 43 -25.24 -25.29 19.59
C GLY A 43 -23.85 -25.53 18.97
N TRP A 44 -23.15 -24.50 18.49
CA TRP A 44 -21.78 -24.61 17.93
C TRP A 44 -20.74 -24.03 18.90
N GLU A 45 -20.03 -24.89 19.64
CA GLU A 45 -19.23 -24.44 20.78
C GLU A 45 -17.70 -24.70 20.67
N THR A 46 -17.15 -25.35 19.63
CA THR A 46 -15.70 -25.68 19.54
C THR A 46 -15.02 -25.38 18.18
N CYS A 47 -13.73 -24.97 18.21
CA CYS A 47 -12.92 -24.57 17.06
C CYS A 47 -12.37 -25.81 16.27
N SER A 48 -13.03 -26.27 15.18
CA SER A 48 -12.47 -27.27 14.23
C SER A 48 -13.07 -27.21 12.80
N SER A 49 -12.48 -27.95 11.85
CA SER A 49 -12.10 -27.51 10.49
C SER A 49 -13.02 -27.89 9.30
N ALA A 50 -14.09 -27.14 9.02
CA ALA A 50 -14.69 -27.03 7.67
C ALA A 50 -15.60 -25.78 7.49
N TRP A 51 -15.58 -25.21 6.27
CA TRP A 51 -16.06 -23.87 5.85
C TRP A 51 -17.60 -23.66 5.80
N PRO A 52 -18.10 -22.40 5.90
CA PRO A 52 -17.33 -21.21 6.28
C PRO A 52 -17.27 -21.03 7.80
N PRO A 53 -16.11 -20.62 8.36
CA PRO A 53 -16.16 -19.81 9.57
C PRO A 53 -17.01 -18.56 9.25
N PRO A 54 -18.11 -18.28 9.98
CA PRO A 54 -18.97 -17.16 9.64
C PRO A 54 -18.29 -15.83 10.00
N ALA A 55 -18.50 -14.85 9.14
CA ALA A 55 -17.97 -13.49 9.19
C ALA A 55 -18.58 -12.63 10.32
N ASP A 56 -18.71 -13.18 11.53
CA ASP A 56 -19.50 -12.60 12.62
C ASP A 56 -18.71 -12.41 13.94
N GLY A 57 -17.39 -12.17 13.90
CA GLY A 57 -16.71 -11.48 15.02
C GLY A 57 -16.56 -12.26 16.32
N TYR A 58 -16.44 -13.58 16.26
CA TYR A 58 -16.21 -14.41 17.44
C TYR A 58 -14.72 -14.66 17.70
N CYS A 59 -14.33 -14.64 18.98
CA CYS A 59 -12.99 -14.91 19.48
C CYS A 59 -12.87 -16.39 19.90
N CYS A 60 -11.70 -17.03 19.71
CA CYS A 60 -11.45 -18.41 20.18
C CYS A 60 -10.64 -18.35 21.49
N SER A 61 -11.17 -18.94 22.57
CA SER A 61 -10.51 -18.97 23.88
C SER A 61 -9.28 -19.89 23.88
N ALA A 62 -8.41 -19.76 24.89
CA ALA A 62 -7.23 -20.62 25.07
C ALA A 62 -7.56 -22.13 25.21
N THR A 63 -8.84 -22.47 25.41
CA THR A 63 -9.35 -23.84 25.53
C THR A 63 -10.14 -24.30 24.30
N GLY A 64 -10.21 -23.50 23.23
CA GLY A 64 -10.79 -23.90 21.93
C GLY A 64 -12.28 -23.65 21.75
N TRP A 65 -12.87 -22.67 22.45
CA TRP A 65 -14.31 -22.36 22.43
C TRP A 65 -14.58 -20.97 21.84
N LEU A 66 -15.63 -20.82 21.04
CA LEU A 66 -16.02 -19.56 20.40
C LEU A 66 -16.92 -18.70 21.31
N GLY A 67 -16.72 -17.38 21.33
CA GLY A 67 -17.65 -16.46 22.00
C GLY A 67 -17.29 -14.98 21.88
N SER A 68 -18.19 -14.11 22.35
CA SER A 68 -18.09 -12.63 22.29
C SER A 68 -17.95 -11.96 23.67
N THR A 69 -17.75 -12.74 24.74
CA THR A 69 -17.56 -12.21 26.10
C THR A 69 -16.09 -12.01 26.42
N ALA A 70 -15.77 -11.20 27.43
CA ALA A 70 -14.38 -10.95 27.86
C ALA A 70 -13.60 -12.23 28.22
N ALA A 71 -14.28 -13.34 28.55
CA ALA A 71 -13.64 -14.63 28.81
C ALA A 71 -13.29 -15.42 27.53
N HIS A 72 -13.99 -15.15 26.42
CA HIS A 72 -13.70 -15.73 25.10
C HIS A 72 -12.76 -14.85 24.30
N CYS A 73 -12.87 -13.53 24.47
CA CYS A 73 -12.09 -12.54 23.73
C CYS A 73 -10.87 -12.03 24.47
N SER A 74 -10.82 -12.08 25.81
CA SER A 74 -9.73 -11.55 26.66
C SER A 74 -9.08 -10.25 26.16
N ASN A 75 -9.83 -9.41 25.42
CA ASN A 75 -9.48 -8.13 24.75
C ASN A 75 -9.20 -8.09 23.22
N ILE A 76 -9.57 -9.05 22.37
CA ILE A 76 -9.29 -8.95 20.91
C ILE A 76 -10.53 -9.22 20.05
N ASN A 77 -10.97 -8.25 19.24
CA ASN A 77 -11.97 -8.47 18.19
C ASN A 77 -11.26 -8.86 16.88
N SER A 78 -11.44 -10.11 16.45
CA SER A 78 -10.76 -10.69 15.28
C SER A 78 -11.19 -10.10 13.93
N LEU A 79 -12.34 -9.43 13.86
CA LEU A 79 -12.76 -8.68 12.67
C LEU A 79 -12.12 -7.29 12.58
N ASP A 80 -11.67 -6.74 13.71
CA ASP A 80 -11.13 -5.39 13.82
C ASP A 80 -9.60 -5.33 13.79
N GLU A 81 -8.90 -6.40 14.22
CA GLU A 81 -7.47 -6.36 14.61
C GLU A 81 -6.52 -7.18 13.70
N CYS A 82 -6.74 -7.15 12.38
CA CYS A 82 -5.79 -7.67 11.37
C CYS A 82 -5.15 -9.03 11.72
N CYS A 83 -5.97 -9.99 12.16
CA CYS A 83 -5.47 -11.29 12.57
C CYS A 83 -5.11 -12.17 11.36
N SER A 84 -3.93 -12.80 11.40
CA SER A 84 -3.48 -13.80 10.43
C SER A 84 -3.41 -15.19 11.07
N LEU A 85 -3.53 -16.25 10.27
CA LEU A 85 -3.37 -17.63 10.72
C LEU A 85 -1.91 -18.04 10.53
N ASN A 86 -1.25 -18.53 11.57
CA ASN A 86 0.14 -19.03 11.46
C ASN A 86 0.20 -20.49 10.95
N ASP A 87 1.41 -20.97 10.68
CA ASP A 87 1.67 -22.33 10.16
C ASP A 87 1.22 -23.46 11.12
N GLU A 88 0.98 -23.14 12.39
CA GLU A 88 0.47 -24.05 13.42
C GLU A 88 -1.06 -24.02 13.55
N GLY A 89 -1.75 -23.24 12.70
CA GLY A 89 -3.20 -23.10 12.70
C GLY A 89 -3.74 -22.21 13.81
N ARG A 90 -2.93 -21.32 14.39
CA ARG A 90 -3.32 -20.37 15.45
C ARG A 90 -3.53 -18.97 14.87
N LEU A 91 -4.56 -18.27 15.36
CA LEU A 91 -4.77 -16.86 15.05
C LEU A 91 -3.75 -16.00 15.82
N THR A 92 -2.94 -15.24 15.08
CA THR A 92 -2.08 -14.18 15.59
C THR A 92 -2.67 -12.84 15.20
N CYS A 93 -3.08 -12.05 16.19
CA CYS A 93 -3.67 -10.73 15.98
C CYS A 93 -2.63 -9.64 16.23
N VAL A 94 -2.61 -8.64 15.36
CA VAL A 94 -1.80 -7.44 15.59
C VAL A 94 -2.63 -6.50 16.45
N THR A 95 -2.40 -6.50 17.76
CA THR A 95 -3.14 -5.66 18.73
C THR A 95 -2.53 -4.27 18.91
N GLU A 96 -1.39 -4.00 18.27
CA GLU A 96 -0.68 -2.73 18.31
C GLU A 96 -0.83 -2.03 16.96
N CYS A 97 -2.05 -1.60 16.63
CA CYS A 97 -2.24 -0.68 15.51
C CYS A 97 -2.33 0.75 16.02
N GLU A 98 -1.56 1.65 15.39
CA GLU A 98 -1.72 3.09 15.54
C GLU A 98 -3.17 3.45 15.14
N GLU A 99 -3.88 4.20 15.98
CA GLU A 99 -5.18 4.74 15.59
C GLU A 99 -4.96 5.67 14.37
N PRO A 100 -5.56 5.38 13.21
CA PRO A 100 -5.30 6.16 12.02
C PRO A 100 -5.72 7.62 12.26
N PRO A 101 -4.92 8.61 11.82
CA PRO A 101 -5.27 10.00 12.06
C PRO A 101 -6.60 10.32 11.37
N ALA A 102 -7.44 11.12 12.05
CA ALA A 102 -8.75 11.51 11.53
C ALA A 102 -8.67 12.24 10.17
N VAL A 103 -7.50 12.82 9.85
CA VAL A 103 -7.21 13.45 8.57
C VAL A 103 -6.00 12.76 7.95
N CYS A 104 -6.18 12.15 6.78
CA CYS A 104 -5.10 11.49 6.06
C CYS A 104 -4.74 12.26 4.79
N THR A 105 -5.72 12.52 3.93
CA THR A 105 -5.56 13.19 2.64
C THR A 105 -5.99 14.65 2.68
N GLY A 106 -6.87 15.02 3.61
CA GLY A 106 -7.54 16.31 3.64
C GLY A 106 -8.89 16.33 2.90
N ASP A 107 -9.21 15.28 2.13
CA ASP A 107 -10.55 15.09 1.55
C ASP A 107 -11.41 14.25 2.51
N ALA A 108 -12.49 14.84 3.02
CA ALA A 108 -13.32 14.21 4.04
C ALA A 108 -13.96 12.89 3.61
N ALA A 109 -14.29 12.73 2.31
CA ALA A 109 -14.91 11.51 1.81
C ALA A 109 -13.90 10.38 1.67
N ILE A 110 -12.69 10.69 1.20
CA ILE A 110 -11.58 9.72 1.15
C ILE A 110 -11.15 9.35 2.57
N ASP A 111 -10.99 10.33 3.46
CA ASP A 111 -10.52 10.13 4.83
C ASP A 111 -11.49 9.28 5.65
N ALA A 112 -12.80 9.45 5.46
CA ALA A 112 -13.81 8.59 6.08
C ALA A 112 -13.63 7.11 5.68
N VAL A 113 -13.39 6.84 4.40
CA VAL A 113 -13.16 5.47 3.92
C VAL A 113 -11.85 4.90 4.45
N LEU A 114 -10.77 5.69 4.46
CA LEU A 114 -9.48 5.24 4.98
C LEU A 114 -9.55 4.91 6.47
N LEU A 115 -10.20 5.78 7.26
CA LEU A 115 -10.46 5.58 8.69
C LEU A 115 -11.26 4.30 8.95
N GLU A 116 -12.38 4.11 8.27
CA GLU A 116 -13.23 2.93 8.44
C GLU A 116 -12.53 1.64 7.98
N SER A 117 -11.74 1.71 6.90
CA SER A 117 -11.10 0.53 6.32
C SER A 117 -10.03 -0.10 7.21
N LYS A 118 -9.44 0.68 8.13
CA LYS A 118 -8.24 0.30 8.91
C LYS A 118 -7.10 -0.27 8.04
N ILE A 119 -6.96 0.23 6.81
CA ILE A 119 -6.06 -0.36 5.81
C ILE A 119 -4.59 -0.32 6.24
N GLY A 120 -4.14 0.74 6.94
CA GLY A 120 -2.77 0.83 7.46
C GLY A 120 -2.38 -0.37 8.33
N CYS A 121 -3.27 -0.78 9.24
CA CYS A 121 -3.09 -1.98 10.05
C CYS A 121 -2.98 -3.24 9.18
N LYS A 122 -3.87 -3.38 8.18
CA LYS A 122 -3.97 -4.57 7.33
C LYS A 122 -2.74 -4.79 6.47
N ILE A 123 -2.06 -3.72 6.08
CA ILE A 123 -0.91 -3.77 5.18
C ILE A 123 0.43 -3.68 5.92
N GLY A 124 0.45 -3.58 7.25
CA GLY A 124 1.69 -3.58 8.04
C GLY A 124 2.31 -2.21 8.29
N LEU A 125 1.58 -1.11 8.06
CA LEU A 125 1.99 0.24 8.47
C LEU A 125 1.61 0.50 9.94
N ILE A 126 2.22 -0.27 10.84
CA ILE A 126 1.93 -0.31 12.28
C ILE A 126 3.14 0.18 13.09
N ASP A 127 2.93 0.46 14.38
CA ASP A 127 3.97 1.04 15.26
C ASP A 127 5.18 0.14 15.52
N SER A 128 5.10 -1.16 15.21
CA SER A 128 6.24 -2.07 15.34
C SER A 128 7.38 -1.78 14.36
N ASN A 129 7.11 -1.02 13.29
CA ASN A 129 8.15 -0.49 12.39
C ASN A 129 8.42 0.98 12.74
N GLU A 130 9.66 1.30 13.12
CA GLU A 130 10.02 2.68 13.48
C GLU A 130 10.08 3.65 12.28
N ILE A 131 10.16 3.11 11.05
CA ILE A 131 10.30 3.88 9.80
C ILE A 131 8.96 4.03 9.09
N TYR A 132 8.26 2.93 8.82
CA TYR A 132 7.03 2.93 8.02
C TYR A 132 5.78 2.94 8.89
N LYS A 133 5.23 4.14 9.08
CA LYS A 133 4.03 4.39 9.89
C LYS A 133 2.87 4.91 9.06
N TRP A 134 1.65 4.61 9.50
CA TRP A 134 0.45 5.10 8.83
C TRP A 134 0.33 6.62 8.88
N SER A 135 0.66 7.24 10.02
CA SER A 135 0.75 8.70 10.14
C SER A 135 1.74 9.31 9.14
N GLY A 136 2.92 8.71 8.97
CA GLY A 136 3.92 9.13 7.99
C GLY A 136 3.43 9.00 6.54
N PHE A 137 2.68 7.96 6.22
CA PHE A 137 2.02 7.83 4.91
C PHE A 137 1.03 8.97 4.66
N CYS A 138 0.16 9.27 5.64
CA CYS A 138 -0.79 10.37 5.54
C CYS A 138 -0.11 11.75 5.40
N ASP A 139 0.99 12.00 6.13
CA ASP A 139 1.80 13.22 5.96
C ASP A 139 2.37 13.34 4.54
N ALA A 140 2.86 12.23 3.98
CA ALA A 140 3.37 12.19 2.61
C ALA A 140 2.28 12.44 1.58
N LEU A 141 1.08 11.84 1.74
CA LEU A 141 -0.04 12.09 0.83
C LEU A 141 -0.38 13.58 0.75
N ARG A 142 -0.54 14.24 1.90
CA ARG A 142 -0.81 15.70 1.94
C ARG A 142 0.30 16.49 1.27
N SER A 143 1.54 16.21 1.63
CA SER A 143 2.71 16.92 1.08
C SER A 143 2.80 16.79 -0.45
N PHE A 144 2.44 15.64 -1.01
CA PHE A 144 2.41 15.43 -2.46
C PHE A 144 1.17 16.00 -3.13
N ASN A 145 0.01 16.02 -2.46
CA ASN A 145 -1.21 16.65 -2.97
C ASN A 145 -1.06 18.17 -3.06
N ASP A 146 -0.33 18.77 -2.12
CA ASP A 146 -0.09 20.21 -2.02
C ASP A 146 0.92 20.73 -3.06
N LEU A 147 1.58 19.84 -3.81
CA LEU A 147 2.49 20.26 -4.88
C LEU A 147 1.74 21.01 -5.98
N GLU A 148 2.18 22.23 -6.28
CA GLU A 148 1.71 23.01 -7.45
C GLU A 148 2.32 22.48 -8.77
N SER A 149 2.12 21.20 -9.08
CA SER A 149 2.62 20.57 -10.29
C SER A 149 1.78 19.39 -10.75
N ASP A 150 2.01 18.94 -11.99
CA ASP A 150 1.46 17.71 -12.55
C ASP A 150 2.00 16.43 -11.88
N ARG A 151 2.94 16.56 -10.94
CA ARG A 151 3.53 15.47 -10.17
C ARG A 151 2.82 15.21 -8.84
N ARG A 152 1.77 15.99 -8.53
CA ARG A 152 0.95 15.75 -7.35
C ARG A 152 0.29 14.38 -7.42
N LEU A 153 -0.02 13.79 -6.26
CA LEU A 153 -0.94 12.67 -6.24
C LEU A 153 -2.34 13.19 -6.59
N PHE A 154 -2.94 12.62 -7.63
CA PHE A 154 -4.24 13.06 -8.09
C PHE A 154 -5.35 12.40 -7.28
N LEU A 155 -6.05 13.16 -6.44
CA LEU A 155 -7.20 12.66 -5.67
C LEU A 155 -8.53 12.67 -6.44
N GLY A 156 -8.51 13.06 -7.72
CA GLY A 156 -9.71 13.12 -8.56
C GLY A 156 -10.35 14.52 -8.63
N GLU A 157 -11.19 14.71 -9.65
CA GLU A 157 -11.99 15.93 -9.86
C GLU A 157 -13.40 15.53 -10.35
N GLY A 158 -14.40 16.37 -10.05
CA GLY A 158 -15.80 16.13 -10.46
C GLY A 158 -16.49 15.00 -9.68
N ASP A 159 -17.60 14.49 -10.22
CA ASP A 159 -18.53 13.58 -9.53
C ASP A 159 -17.92 12.21 -9.13
N MET A 160 -16.74 11.86 -9.63
CA MET A 160 -16.03 10.62 -9.33
C MET A 160 -14.77 10.81 -8.48
N SER A 161 -14.56 12.01 -7.89
CA SER A 161 -13.32 12.35 -7.19
C SER A 161 -12.93 11.31 -6.14
N THR A 162 -13.82 10.97 -5.21
CA THR A 162 -13.55 10.01 -4.13
C THR A 162 -13.12 8.63 -4.65
N ALA A 163 -13.82 8.09 -5.65
CA ALA A 163 -13.50 6.77 -6.20
C ALA A 163 -12.15 6.77 -6.93
N LEU A 164 -11.82 7.84 -7.65
CA LEU A 164 -10.53 8.01 -8.32
C LEU A 164 -9.39 8.17 -7.32
N GLY A 165 -9.57 9.01 -6.30
CA GLY A 165 -8.58 9.19 -5.23
C GLY A 165 -8.29 7.89 -4.48
N LEU A 166 -9.33 7.15 -4.08
CA LEU A 166 -9.17 5.84 -3.46
C LEU A 166 -8.47 4.83 -4.38
N SER A 167 -8.77 4.84 -5.68
CA SER A 167 -8.12 3.96 -6.65
C SER A 167 -6.62 4.27 -6.79
N ASN A 168 -6.27 5.56 -6.82
CA ASN A 168 -4.87 5.99 -6.92
C ASN A 168 -4.09 5.67 -5.64
N ILE A 169 -4.70 5.87 -4.47
CA ILE A 169 -4.11 5.51 -3.17
C ILE A 169 -3.91 3.99 -3.08
N ALA A 170 -4.90 3.19 -3.47
CA ALA A 170 -4.80 1.74 -3.49
C ALA A 170 -3.70 1.25 -4.44
N GLY A 171 -3.59 1.85 -5.64
CA GLY A 171 -2.52 1.55 -6.58
C GLY A 171 -1.13 1.87 -6.03
N LEU A 172 -0.98 3.03 -5.37
CA LEU A 172 0.26 3.43 -4.72
C LEU A 172 0.65 2.45 -3.60
N LEU A 173 -0.28 2.14 -2.70
CA LEU A 173 -0.05 1.21 -1.60
C LEU A 173 0.31 -0.19 -2.10
N ALA A 174 -0.40 -0.70 -3.11
CA ALA A 174 -0.12 -2.02 -3.66
C ALA A 174 1.30 -2.13 -4.25
N GLN A 175 1.74 -1.11 -5.00
CA GLN A 175 3.11 -1.07 -5.51
C GLN A 175 4.13 -0.93 -4.38
N ALA A 176 3.84 -0.05 -3.42
CA ALA A 176 4.73 0.17 -2.29
C ALA A 176 4.91 -1.09 -1.43
N MET A 177 3.83 -1.85 -1.20
CA MET A 177 3.88 -3.11 -0.48
C MET A 177 4.82 -4.12 -1.16
N TRP A 178 4.73 -4.21 -2.49
CA TRP A 178 5.56 -5.11 -3.26
C TRP A 178 7.04 -4.76 -3.17
N GLU A 179 7.39 -3.50 -3.43
CA GLU A 179 8.78 -3.04 -3.44
C GLU A 179 9.42 -3.01 -2.03
N SER A 180 8.62 -2.89 -0.97
CA SER A 180 9.11 -2.78 0.41
C SER A 180 9.03 -4.08 1.23
N GLY A 181 8.96 -5.23 0.56
CA GLY A 181 9.10 -6.53 1.23
C GLY A 181 8.11 -7.60 0.80
N GLY A 182 7.27 -7.33 -0.21
CA GLY A 182 6.42 -8.33 -0.85
C GLY A 182 5.45 -8.98 0.12
N GLU A 183 5.71 -10.24 0.48
CA GLU A 183 4.88 -11.02 1.43
C GLU A 183 4.98 -10.49 2.87
N ALA A 184 6.03 -9.72 3.20
CA ALA A 184 6.15 -8.95 4.43
C ALA A 184 6.28 -7.46 4.08
N PRO A 185 5.18 -6.78 3.67
CA PRO A 185 5.23 -5.40 3.21
C PRO A 185 5.83 -4.45 4.26
N PHE A 186 6.45 -3.37 3.78
CA PHE A 186 7.03 -2.33 4.64
C PHE A 186 8.00 -2.88 5.68
N THR A 187 8.80 -3.89 5.33
CA THR A 187 9.90 -4.38 6.17
C THR A 187 11.26 -4.13 5.51
N ALA A 188 11.33 -4.13 4.18
CA ALA A 188 12.54 -3.78 3.44
C ALA A 188 12.61 -2.26 3.23
N CYS A 189 13.39 -1.59 4.06
CA CYS A 189 13.61 -0.14 3.97
C CYS A 189 14.60 0.21 2.86
N ASP A 190 15.71 -0.52 2.81
CA ASP A 190 16.71 -0.47 1.75
C ASP A 190 16.79 -1.78 0.98
N GLU A 191 17.31 -1.69 -0.25
CA GLU A 191 17.64 -2.81 -1.12
C GLU A 191 18.47 -3.85 -0.35
N ASN A 192 18.09 -5.11 -0.53
CA ASN A 192 18.77 -6.25 0.08
C ASN A 192 20.14 -6.47 -0.54
N ASP A 193 21.10 -7.02 0.20
CA ASP A 193 22.40 -7.41 -0.37
C ASP A 193 22.28 -8.69 -1.21
N TYR A 194 22.06 -8.54 -2.53
CA TYR A 194 21.89 -9.66 -3.45
C TYR A 194 22.76 -9.54 -4.72
N PRO A 195 23.56 -10.58 -5.09
CA PRO A 195 23.86 -11.75 -4.27
C PRO A 195 24.64 -11.34 -3.01
N PRO A 196 24.42 -12.03 -1.87
CA PRO A 196 24.98 -11.61 -0.58
C PRO A 196 26.50 -11.51 -0.58
N SER A 197 27.02 -10.53 0.15
CA SER A 197 28.46 -10.27 0.34
C SER A 197 29.22 -9.93 -0.94
N SER A 198 28.51 -9.54 -2.02
CA SER A 198 29.17 -9.02 -3.21
C SER A 198 29.77 -7.65 -2.89
N PRO A 199 31.07 -7.40 -3.17
CA PRO A 199 31.70 -6.11 -2.93
C PRO A 199 31.09 -4.97 -3.76
N THR A 200 30.27 -5.30 -4.76
CA THR A 200 29.63 -4.35 -5.67
C THR A 200 28.10 -4.36 -5.60
N ALA A 201 27.46 -5.15 -4.72
CA ALA A 201 25.99 -5.17 -4.61
C ALA A 201 25.42 -3.78 -4.27
N SER A 202 26.14 -2.99 -3.47
CA SER A 202 25.78 -1.60 -3.19
C SER A 202 25.81 -0.73 -4.44
N CYS A 203 26.67 -1.07 -5.41
CA CYS A 203 26.92 -0.29 -6.61
C CYS A 203 25.89 -0.56 -7.70
N THR A 204 25.44 -1.82 -7.82
CA THR A 204 24.40 -2.24 -8.76
C THR A 204 23.96 -3.67 -8.49
N GLN A 205 22.66 -3.93 -8.67
CA GLN A 205 22.09 -5.27 -8.84
C GLN A 205 21.34 -5.39 -10.16
N ARG A 206 21.55 -4.42 -11.06
CA ARG A 206 20.94 -4.42 -12.38
C ARG A 206 21.54 -5.54 -13.22
N SER A 207 20.70 -6.16 -14.04
CA SER A 207 21.13 -7.22 -14.95
C SER A 207 22.08 -6.73 -16.05
N ASP A 208 22.10 -5.43 -16.35
CA ASP A 208 23.02 -4.81 -17.31
C ASP A 208 24.37 -4.42 -16.71
N GLY A 209 24.53 -4.50 -15.39
CA GLY A 209 25.77 -4.16 -14.68
C GLY A 209 26.08 -2.66 -14.61
N GLU A 210 25.19 -1.78 -15.07
CA GLU A 210 25.37 -0.33 -14.96
C GLU A 210 25.33 0.11 -13.49
N LEU A 211 26.25 0.99 -13.09
CA LEU A 211 26.36 1.42 -11.70
C LEU A 211 25.31 2.48 -11.38
N TYR A 212 24.66 2.40 -10.21
CA TYR A 212 23.64 3.38 -9.80
C TYR A 212 24.13 4.83 -9.80
N HIS A 213 25.43 5.04 -9.57
CA HIS A 213 26.07 6.36 -9.59
C HIS A 213 26.51 6.83 -11.00
N SER A 214 26.54 5.95 -12.01
CA SER A 214 26.87 6.33 -13.40
C SER A 214 25.67 6.93 -14.14
N LEU A 215 24.45 6.60 -13.70
CA LEU A 215 23.18 7.06 -14.26
C LEU A 215 22.89 8.53 -13.88
N ASN A 216 23.71 9.46 -14.36
CA ASN A 216 23.76 10.87 -13.92
C ASN A 216 23.50 11.90 -15.02
N ASP A 217 22.82 11.48 -16.09
CA ASP A 217 22.61 12.25 -17.31
C ASP A 217 21.56 13.37 -17.19
N GLN A 218 20.85 13.47 -16.06
CA GLN A 218 19.80 14.46 -15.85
C GLN A 218 20.28 15.71 -15.10
N PRO A 219 19.74 16.90 -15.41
CA PRO A 219 20.14 18.16 -14.75
C PRO A 219 19.89 18.20 -13.23
N TRP A 220 18.99 17.36 -12.72
CA TRP A 220 18.66 17.26 -11.31
C TRP A 220 19.39 16.11 -10.61
N ALA A 221 20.25 15.35 -11.30
CA ALA A 221 20.99 14.26 -10.69
C ALA A 221 21.77 14.75 -9.46
N CYS A 222 21.77 13.94 -8.41
CA CYS A 222 22.57 14.23 -7.23
C CYS A 222 24.07 14.22 -7.58
N TYR A 223 24.84 15.08 -6.90
CA TYR A 223 26.29 15.01 -6.92
C TYR A 223 26.77 13.69 -6.29
N VAL A 224 27.67 12.99 -6.98
CA VAL A 224 28.28 11.75 -6.50
C VAL A 224 29.49 12.10 -5.64
N ASP A 225 29.30 12.04 -4.33
CA ASP A 225 30.37 12.29 -3.37
C ASP A 225 31.18 11.00 -3.10
N PRO A 226 32.48 10.93 -3.47
CA PRO A 226 33.32 9.78 -3.16
C PRO A 226 33.61 9.61 -1.67
N GLN A 227 33.32 10.62 -0.85
CA GLN A 227 33.48 10.57 0.61
C GLN A 227 32.19 10.15 1.34
N MET A 228 31.12 9.83 0.61
CA MET A 228 29.86 9.40 1.21
C MET A 228 30.03 8.02 1.88
N THR A 229 29.60 7.94 3.13
CA THR A 229 29.55 6.71 3.92
C THR A 229 28.12 6.46 4.35
N MET A 230 27.63 5.24 4.11
CA MET A 230 26.28 4.83 4.50
C MET A 230 26.23 3.32 4.69
N THR A 231 25.40 2.88 5.64
CA THR A 231 25.02 1.47 5.84
C THR A 231 23.52 1.39 5.64
N ALA A 232 23.08 0.42 4.85
CA ALA A 232 21.68 0.20 4.59
C ALA A 232 20.93 -0.22 5.85
N GLU A 233 19.65 0.12 5.91
CA GLU A 233 18.76 -0.26 6.99
C GLU A 233 17.62 -1.12 6.46
N THR A 234 17.28 -2.17 7.20
CA THR A 234 16.13 -3.01 6.88
C THR A 234 15.56 -3.62 8.15
N TRP A 235 14.23 -3.69 8.20
CA TRP A 235 13.46 -4.35 9.24
C TRP A 235 13.01 -5.76 8.82
N ALA A 236 13.37 -6.17 7.60
CA ALA A 236 13.14 -7.50 7.08
C ALA A 236 14.17 -8.48 7.67
N SER A 237 13.75 -9.32 8.60
CA SER A 237 14.62 -10.34 9.21
C SER A 237 15.14 -11.40 8.22
N TRP A 238 14.47 -11.53 7.08
CA TRP A 238 14.85 -12.42 5.99
C TRP A 238 15.89 -11.82 5.03
N ALA A 239 16.10 -10.49 5.08
CA ALA A 239 16.98 -9.83 4.13
C ALA A 239 18.46 -10.08 4.49
N PRO A 240 19.31 -10.46 3.52
CA PRO A 240 20.75 -10.54 3.72
C PRO A 240 21.30 -9.17 4.17
N GLY A 241 22.40 -9.23 4.93
CA GLY A 241 22.98 -8.10 5.68
C GLY A 241 23.09 -6.79 4.91
N PRO A 242 23.29 -5.66 5.61
CA PRO A 242 23.09 -4.37 4.97
C PRO A 242 24.16 -4.09 3.92
N LEU A 243 23.72 -3.53 2.79
CA LEU A 243 24.60 -2.87 1.83
C LEU A 243 25.41 -1.78 2.54
N LYS A 244 26.66 -1.58 2.10
CA LYS A 244 27.54 -0.54 2.63
C LYS A 244 28.25 0.19 1.52
N CYS A 245 28.45 1.48 1.69
CA CYS A 245 29.35 2.29 0.88
C CYS A 245 30.34 3.01 1.79
N GLU A 246 31.63 2.92 1.47
CA GLU A 246 32.71 3.50 2.26
C GLU A 246 33.83 4.02 1.34
N PRO A 247 34.45 5.18 1.65
CA PRO A 247 35.56 5.71 0.87
C PRO A 247 36.75 4.76 0.79
N GLY A 248 37.41 4.69 -0.38
CA GLY A 248 38.60 3.84 -0.56
C GLY A 248 38.34 2.33 -0.57
N THR A 249 37.09 1.90 -0.62
CA THR A 249 36.68 0.49 -0.75
C THR A 249 36.10 0.21 -2.14
N GLY A 250 35.75 -1.06 -2.40
CA GLY A 250 35.06 -1.45 -3.64
C GLY A 250 33.66 -0.83 -3.80
N SER A 251 33.09 -0.28 -2.72
CA SER A 251 31.78 0.38 -2.71
C SER A 251 31.86 1.91 -2.62
N GLU A 252 33.04 2.49 -2.89
CA GLU A 252 33.19 3.94 -3.05
C GLU A 252 32.18 4.46 -4.09
N LYS A 253 31.47 5.56 -3.79
CA LYS A 253 30.40 6.16 -4.62
C LYS A 253 29.11 5.35 -4.72
N CYS A 254 28.98 4.20 -4.06
CA CYS A 254 27.88 3.27 -4.27
C CYS A 254 26.70 3.43 -3.30
N CYS A 255 26.46 4.62 -2.74
CA CYS A 255 25.40 4.86 -1.76
C CYS A 255 23.99 5.08 -2.37
N TRP A 256 23.73 4.47 -3.54
CA TRP A 256 22.59 4.80 -4.40
C TRP A 256 21.68 3.61 -4.70
N TRP A 257 21.72 2.60 -3.83
CA TRP A 257 20.78 1.48 -3.81
C TRP A 257 19.33 1.93 -3.61
N GLY A 258 18.39 1.03 -3.85
CA GLY A 258 16.97 1.26 -3.66
C GLY A 258 16.63 1.57 -2.22
N ARG A 259 15.88 2.65 -1.98
CA ARG A 259 15.44 3.04 -0.63
C ARG A 259 13.99 3.45 -0.59
N GLY A 260 13.38 3.25 0.57
CA GLY A 260 12.00 3.64 0.84
C GLY A 260 10.98 2.74 0.18
N ALA A 261 9.72 3.13 0.31
CA ALA A 261 8.58 2.27 0.01
C ALA A 261 8.47 1.86 -1.47
N ILE A 262 9.16 2.55 -2.38
CA ILE A 262 9.17 2.26 -3.82
C ILE A 262 10.57 1.92 -4.36
N GLN A 263 11.52 1.62 -3.46
CA GLN A 263 12.92 1.32 -3.82
C GLN A 263 13.48 2.38 -4.80
N THR A 264 13.43 3.65 -4.40
CA THR A 264 13.99 4.74 -5.22
C THR A 264 15.49 4.51 -5.35
N THR A 265 15.99 4.35 -6.57
CA THR A 265 17.38 3.96 -6.82
C THR A 265 18.08 4.93 -7.77
N GLY A 266 19.37 5.19 -7.53
CA GLY A 266 20.22 5.94 -8.44
C GLY A 266 20.16 7.46 -8.29
N VAL A 267 21.25 8.12 -8.68
CA VAL A 267 21.46 9.57 -8.49
C VAL A 267 20.40 10.44 -9.17
N CYS A 268 19.90 10.00 -10.33
CA CYS A 268 18.86 10.72 -11.06
C CYS A 268 17.51 10.69 -10.34
N ASN A 269 17.08 9.55 -9.80
CA ASN A 269 15.77 9.44 -9.13
C ASN A 269 15.76 10.16 -7.78
N PHE A 270 16.80 9.96 -6.96
CA PHE A 270 16.96 10.74 -5.72
C PHE A 270 17.05 12.24 -6.00
N GLY A 271 17.78 12.62 -7.05
CA GLY A 271 17.90 14.00 -7.49
C GLY A 271 16.55 14.60 -7.89
N LYS A 272 15.76 13.85 -8.65
CA LYS A 272 14.40 14.24 -9.07
C LYS A 272 13.49 14.42 -7.86
N LEU A 273 13.46 13.46 -6.95
CA LEU A 273 12.68 13.53 -5.71
C LEU A 273 13.05 14.78 -4.90
N ASN A 274 14.34 14.99 -4.65
CA ASN A 274 14.83 16.14 -3.89
C ASN A 274 14.53 17.48 -4.56
N TYR A 275 14.55 17.52 -5.90
CA TYR A 275 14.27 18.72 -6.67
C TYR A 275 12.79 19.10 -6.64
N PHE A 276 11.88 18.12 -6.79
CA PHE A 276 10.44 18.35 -6.98
C PHE A 276 9.57 18.16 -5.74
N ALA A 277 10.00 17.39 -4.75
CA ALA A 277 9.24 17.16 -3.52
C ALA A 277 10.07 17.33 -2.23
N GLY A 278 11.40 17.39 -2.33
CA GLY A 278 12.29 17.57 -1.18
C GLY A 278 12.53 19.03 -0.79
N LYS A 279 13.61 19.28 -0.06
CA LYS A 279 13.99 20.61 0.46
C LYS A 279 13.98 21.74 -0.59
N LYS A 280 14.32 21.45 -1.85
CA LYS A 280 14.28 22.45 -2.93
C LYS A 280 12.86 22.80 -3.36
N ALA A 281 11.91 21.87 -3.29
CA ALA A 281 10.49 22.14 -3.53
C ALA A 281 9.94 22.97 -2.37
N ALA A 282 10.16 22.54 -1.12
CA ALA A 282 9.78 23.30 0.07
C ALA A 282 10.33 24.74 0.12
N GLN A 283 11.51 24.98 -0.49
CA GLN A 283 12.10 26.32 -0.62
C GLN A 283 11.48 27.18 -1.72
N ARG A 284 10.71 26.61 -2.65
CA ARG A 284 10.10 27.31 -3.79
C ARG A 284 8.64 27.70 -3.54
N GLY A 285 8.07 27.29 -2.41
CA GLY A 285 6.64 27.44 -2.08
C GLY A 285 5.85 26.27 -2.61
#